data_AF-B2VVD5-F1
#
_entry.id   AF-B2VVD5-F1
#
_cell.length_a   1.000
_cell.length_b   1.000
_cell.length_c   1.000
_cell.angle_alpha   90.00
_cell.angle_beta   90.00
_cell.angle_gamma   90.00
#
_symmetry.space_group_name_H-M   'P 1'
#
loop_
_entity.id
_entity.type
_entity.pdbx_description
1 polymer ?
#
loop_
_entity_poly.entity_id
_entity_poly.type
_entity_poly.pdbx_seq_one_letter_code
_entity_poly.pdbx_strand_id
1 'polypeptide(L)'
;MAGLSSLLRESGRSSKPHDPNAKSFLTLPAELRNRIYDLLFESKERMRVIFSKTHKSEDEITGTHFRSKTGSAVALFSTYKKILKEAAPVLYTRNTFILSQEKAPMLRIGSHKKVGAVGPFQTWISTIGSNAQLLRHVTLDVYATCYDENYFYPRWSGQIDETGVLDVLGILQVLWSADLTLEMSFIVATCLSDSSWDRSYNVAAMTRNFHALRDDQLNLRRYLPLLDAVHLNLNGSGGLILWYTSANHASEDKYPQIWHEPTYTSKIVSGDDDANRLSIIERKSPMTLMGLPHYLLTKIWSDVILPPEGITVDLDTETHFKNEATYTNRRLYKEWRGLFLNLNPLTAKMTTSTVRSDFSNFTKLRQLLRTAFSSTNSTYTDSTLQLQAGFEMILDFRLGQLAALEDLRVSVLILVLESCHVPANSTIRIRLWRLDSVYVTDQVVIGLEQLRRKVVAALEEFVKSDTHKAAPEIWINADGQVVEVVEKPAPNREDPLMPMPEMASQVVRSGNGLYQLLDAHPRDFRAWRDNRTANHIGCGFENCDQFFPFHHSATETLRYIATTLNEPSENS
;
A
#
# COMPACT_ATOMS: atom_id res chain seq x y z
N MET A 1 -9.98 12.78 -36.86
CA MET A 1 -10.16 13.86 -37.85
C MET A 1 -9.24 15.08 -37.64
N ALA A 2 -8.58 15.27 -36.49
CA ALA A 2 -7.61 16.36 -36.30
C ALA A 2 -6.39 16.31 -37.25
N GLY A 3 -5.91 15.10 -37.61
CA GLY A 3 -4.85 14.91 -38.61
C GLY A 3 -5.24 15.23 -40.07
N LEU A 4 -6.53 15.49 -40.35
CA LEU A 4 -7.01 15.84 -41.70
C LEU A 4 -7.10 17.37 -41.93
N SER A 5 -6.99 18.18 -40.87
CA SER A 5 -7.06 19.65 -40.98
C SER A 5 -5.81 20.25 -41.64
N SER A 6 -4.62 19.67 -41.41
CA SER A 6 -3.35 20.13 -41.99
C SER A 6 -3.21 19.83 -43.49
N LEU A 7 -4.03 18.92 -44.05
CA LEU A 7 -4.04 18.60 -45.48
C LEU A 7 -4.92 19.53 -46.32
N LEU A 8 -5.72 20.42 -45.70
CA LEU A 8 -6.57 21.39 -46.39
C LEU A 8 -5.88 22.74 -46.60
N ARG A 9 -4.64 22.71 -47.11
CA ARG A 9 -3.89 23.90 -47.53
C ARG A 9 -4.49 24.47 -48.83
N GLU A 10 -4.70 25.78 -48.85
CA GLU A 10 -5.44 26.56 -49.84
C GLU A 10 -4.79 26.56 -51.24
N SER A 11 -4.96 25.48 -51.99
CA SER A 11 -4.97 25.59 -53.44
C SER A 11 -6.44 25.59 -53.87
N GLY A 12 -6.89 26.63 -54.57
CA GLY A 12 -8.25 26.81 -55.09
C GLY A 12 -8.62 25.80 -56.18
N ARG A 13 -8.40 24.50 -55.94
CA ARG A 13 -8.83 23.41 -56.80
C ARG A 13 -10.34 23.25 -56.63
N SER A 14 -11.09 23.83 -57.56
CA SER A 14 -12.52 23.59 -57.72
C SER A 14 -12.75 22.07 -57.85
N SER A 15 -13.62 21.51 -57.02
CA SER A 15 -13.91 20.07 -57.09
C SER A 15 -14.61 19.77 -58.42
N LYS A 16 -14.01 18.87 -59.21
CA LYS A 16 -14.60 18.38 -60.45
C LYS A 16 -15.19 16.99 -60.20
N PRO A 17 -16.36 16.68 -60.79
CA PRO A 17 -16.92 15.33 -60.73
C PRO A 17 -15.97 14.34 -61.41
N HIS A 18 -15.98 13.09 -60.94
CA HIS A 18 -15.15 12.03 -61.53
C HIS A 18 -15.54 11.76 -62.99
N ASP A 19 -16.85 11.78 -63.28
CA ASP A 19 -17.37 11.85 -64.64
C ASP A 19 -17.47 13.33 -65.06
N PRO A 20 -16.70 13.80 -66.06
CA PRO A 20 -16.73 15.18 -66.51
C PRO A 20 -18.09 15.60 -67.11
N ASN A 21 -18.94 14.65 -67.51
CA ASN A 21 -20.28 14.92 -68.05
C ASN A 21 -21.35 14.98 -66.95
N ALA A 22 -21.04 14.54 -65.73
CA ALA A 22 -21.97 14.59 -64.61
C ALA A 22 -22.03 16.01 -64.00
N LYS A 23 -23.20 16.40 -63.49
CA LYS A 23 -23.32 17.63 -62.70
C LYS A 23 -22.60 17.44 -61.37
N SER A 24 -21.73 18.37 -61.00
CA SER A 24 -21.08 18.35 -59.69
C SER A 24 -22.12 18.48 -58.58
N PHE A 25 -21.96 17.73 -57.49
CA PHE A 25 -22.82 17.85 -56.31
C PHE A 25 -22.91 19.30 -55.80
N LEU A 26 -21.81 20.06 -55.89
CA LEU A 26 -21.76 21.47 -55.49
C LEU A 26 -22.54 22.41 -56.40
N THR A 27 -22.94 21.97 -57.60
CA THR A 27 -23.76 22.74 -58.56
C THR A 27 -25.26 22.55 -58.36
N LEU A 28 -25.69 21.59 -57.54
CA LEU A 28 -27.09 21.45 -57.15
C LEU A 28 -27.55 22.69 -56.36
N PRO A 29 -28.82 23.10 -56.40
CA PRO A 29 -29.39 24.08 -55.46
C PRO A 29 -29.17 23.66 -54.00
N ALA A 30 -29.05 24.63 -53.09
CA ALA A 30 -28.77 24.38 -51.68
C ALA A 30 -29.87 23.53 -51.02
N GLU A 31 -31.12 23.70 -51.45
CA GLU A 31 -32.29 22.97 -50.98
C GLU A 31 -32.17 21.47 -51.30
N LEU A 32 -31.70 21.13 -52.50
CA LEU A 32 -31.48 19.73 -52.89
C LEU A 32 -30.29 19.13 -52.15
N ARG A 33 -29.20 19.89 -51.96
CA ARG A 33 -28.06 19.42 -51.15
C ARG A 33 -28.49 19.15 -49.71
N ASN A 34 -29.28 20.03 -49.10
CA ASN A 34 -29.80 19.85 -47.74
C ASN A 34 -30.70 18.62 -47.63
N ARG A 35 -31.62 18.40 -48.58
CA ARG A 35 -32.41 17.16 -48.61
C ARG A 35 -31.55 15.90 -48.72
N ILE A 36 -30.46 15.96 -49.49
CA ILE A 36 -29.50 14.85 -49.59
C ILE A 36 -28.77 14.67 -48.25
N TYR A 37 -28.36 15.74 -47.58
CA TYR A 37 -27.77 15.65 -46.24
C TYR A 37 -28.74 15.07 -45.22
N ASP A 38 -30.03 15.44 -45.26
CA ASP A 38 -31.07 14.87 -44.40
C ASP A 38 -31.16 13.36 -44.61
N LEU A 39 -31.25 12.90 -45.86
CA LEU A 39 -31.30 11.48 -46.18
C LEU A 39 -30.03 10.70 -45.79
N LEU A 40 -28.86 11.35 -45.85
CA LEU A 40 -27.58 10.71 -45.57
C LEU A 40 -27.22 10.69 -44.09
N PHE A 41 -27.56 11.75 -43.35
CA PHE A 41 -27.04 12.00 -42.01
C PHE A 41 -28.11 11.96 -40.92
N GLU A 42 -29.39 12.13 -41.24
CA GLU A 42 -30.46 12.00 -40.26
C GLU A 42 -30.79 10.52 -40.02
N SER A 43 -30.58 10.07 -38.79
CA SER A 43 -30.83 8.70 -38.36
C SER A 43 -31.94 8.69 -37.32
N LYS A 44 -32.98 7.88 -37.56
CA LYS A 44 -34.02 7.59 -36.56
C LYS A 44 -33.47 6.79 -35.38
N GLU A 45 -32.41 6.03 -35.61
CA GLU A 45 -31.71 5.24 -34.59
C GLU A 45 -30.59 6.06 -33.97
N ARG A 46 -30.31 5.80 -32.68
CA ARG A 46 -29.20 6.43 -31.97
C ARG A 46 -27.87 6.01 -32.58
N MET A 47 -27.05 6.98 -32.96
CA MET A 47 -25.76 6.75 -33.61
C MET A 47 -24.72 6.33 -32.58
N ARG A 48 -24.25 5.09 -32.64
CA ARG A 48 -23.22 4.60 -31.71
C ARG A 48 -21.82 5.01 -32.19
N VAL A 49 -21.12 5.78 -31.37
CA VAL A 49 -19.70 6.08 -31.47
C VAL A 49 -18.99 5.09 -30.56
N ILE A 50 -18.19 4.23 -31.19
CA ILE A 50 -17.45 3.21 -30.49
C ILE A 50 -15.99 3.60 -30.40
N PHE A 51 -15.47 3.60 -29.18
CA PHE A 51 -14.05 3.76 -28.91
C PHE A 51 -13.41 2.38 -28.84
N SER A 52 -12.50 2.09 -29.77
CA SER A 52 -11.69 0.88 -29.73
C SER A 52 -10.31 1.24 -29.17
N LYS A 53 -9.90 0.61 -28.07
CA LYS A 53 -8.48 0.57 -27.71
C LYS A 53 -7.83 -0.51 -28.56
N THR A 54 -7.12 -0.14 -29.61
CA THR A 54 -6.21 -1.10 -30.25
C THR A 54 -4.99 -1.25 -29.34
N HIS A 55 -4.55 -2.47 -29.06
CA HIS A 55 -3.41 -2.77 -28.18
C HIS A 55 -2.05 -2.22 -28.69
N LYS A 56 -2.02 -1.39 -29.74
CA LYS A 56 -0.79 -0.89 -30.36
C LYS A 56 -0.51 0.53 -29.86
N SER A 57 0.30 0.62 -28.81
CA SER A 57 0.78 1.82 -28.10
C SER A 57 -0.29 2.62 -27.34
N GLU A 58 -0.01 2.85 -26.05
CA GLU A 58 -0.93 3.45 -25.07
C GLU A 58 -1.25 4.93 -25.32
N ASP A 59 -0.54 5.59 -26.24
CA ASP A 59 -0.68 7.03 -26.52
C ASP A 59 -1.56 7.35 -27.73
N GLU A 60 -2.01 6.36 -28.50
CA GLU A 60 -2.86 6.60 -29.67
C GLU A 60 -4.23 5.92 -29.52
N ILE A 61 -5.24 6.68 -29.09
CA ILE A 61 -6.64 6.35 -29.37
C ILE A 61 -6.82 6.50 -30.89
N THR A 62 -6.51 5.43 -31.63
CA THR A 62 -6.33 5.47 -33.10
C THR A 62 -7.63 5.51 -33.90
N GLY A 63 -8.82 5.40 -33.27
CA GLY A 63 -10.07 5.40 -34.02
C GLY A 63 -11.32 5.67 -33.19
N THR A 64 -12.09 6.68 -33.60
CA THR A 64 -13.53 6.77 -33.33
C THR A 64 -14.26 6.19 -34.53
N HIS A 65 -14.97 5.07 -34.36
CA HIS A 65 -15.74 4.47 -35.44
C HIS A 65 -17.25 4.69 -35.21
N PHE A 66 -17.94 5.18 -36.23
CA PHE A 66 -19.39 5.17 -36.27
C PHE A 66 -19.84 3.79 -36.77
N ARG A 67 -20.51 3.01 -35.91
CA ARG A 67 -21.00 1.67 -36.29
C ARG A 67 -22.37 1.72 -37.01
N SER A 68 -22.87 2.90 -37.34
CA SER A 68 -24.13 3.08 -38.07
C SER A 68 -23.92 3.04 -39.59
N LYS A 69 -25.00 2.84 -40.36
CA LYS A 69 -25.02 2.97 -41.83
C LYS A 69 -24.47 4.33 -42.32
N THR A 70 -24.53 5.34 -41.44
CA THR A 70 -23.99 6.69 -41.61
C THR A 70 -22.46 6.78 -41.60
N GLY A 71 -21.73 5.77 -41.10
CA GLY A 71 -20.27 5.81 -40.99
C GLY A 71 -19.57 6.04 -42.33
N SER A 72 -20.07 5.44 -43.41
CA SER A 72 -19.58 5.68 -44.77
C SER A 72 -19.88 7.09 -45.29
N ALA A 73 -20.98 7.70 -44.84
CA ALA A 73 -21.36 9.06 -45.23
C ALA A 73 -20.49 10.13 -44.54
N VAL A 74 -19.95 9.86 -43.34
CA VAL A 74 -19.04 10.80 -42.65
C VAL A 74 -17.75 11.05 -43.44
N ALA A 75 -17.33 10.13 -44.31
CA ALA A 75 -16.20 10.34 -45.22
C ALA A 75 -16.42 11.55 -46.17
N LEU A 76 -17.68 11.94 -46.44
CA LEU A 76 -18.01 13.12 -47.24
C LEU A 76 -17.50 14.41 -46.61
N PHE A 77 -17.40 14.48 -45.28
CA PHE A 77 -16.88 15.67 -44.58
C PHE A 77 -15.43 15.97 -44.93
N SER A 78 -14.65 14.93 -45.24
CA SER A 78 -13.25 15.05 -45.62
C SER A 78 -13.05 15.54 -47.06
N THR A 79 -14.12 15.58 -47.87
CA THR A 79 -14.00 15.88 -49.32
C THR A 79 -13.95 17.38 -49.61
N TYR A 80 -14.75 18.20 -48.92
CA TYR A 80 -14.82 19.64 -49.20
C TYR A 80 -15.38 20.47 -48.03
N LYS A 81 -14.75 21.61 -47.72
CA LYS A 81 -15.12 22.49 -46.58
C LYS A 81 -16.59 22.96 -46.64
N LYS A 82 -17.12 23.24 -47.84
CA LYS A 82 -18.52 23.67 -48.00
C LYS A 82 -19.50 22.56 -47.62
N ILE A 83 -19.22 21.32 -48.01
CA ILE A 83 -20.05 20.15 -47.67
C ILE A 83 -20.06 19.97 -46.16
N LEU A 84 -18.88 20.01 -45.52
CA LEU A 84 -18.77 19.94 -44.06
C LEU A 84 -19.62 21.02 -43.39
N LYS A 85 -19.52 22.29 -43.82
CA LYS A 85 -20.29 23.39 -43.23
C LYS A 85 -21.80 23.23 -43.37
N GLU A 86 -22.28 22.72 -44.50
CA GLU A 86 -23.72 22.55 -44.75
C GLU A 86 -24.28 21.29 -44.08
N ALA A 87 -23.51 20.21 -44.04
CA ALA A 87 -23.97 18.91 -43.56
C ALA A 87 -23.74 18.68 -42.06
N ALA A 88 -22.75 19.33 -41.44
CA ALA A 88 -22.47 19.19 -40.01
C ALA A 88 -23.69 19.52 -39.11
N PRO A 89 -24.49 20.59 -39.37
CA PRO A 89 -25.69 20.86 -38.58
C PRO A 89 -26.72 19.73 -38.66
N VAL A 90 -26.91 19.14 -39.84
CA VAL A 90 -27.83 18.00 -40.01
C VAL A 90 -27.36 16.81 -39.17
N LEU A 91 -26.07 16.47 -39.25
CA LEU A 91 -25.52 15.36 -38.49
C LEU A 91 -25.57 15.60 -36.97
N TYR A 92 -25.08 16.73 -36.48
CA TYR A 92 -24.87 16.92 -35.04
C TYR A 92 -26.11 17.39 -34.28
N THR A 93 -27.02 18.13 -34.94
CA THR A 93 -28.19 18.71 -34.27
C THR A 93 -29.40 17.78 -34.29
N ARG A 94 -29.56 16.92 -35.32
CA ARG A 94 -30.75 16.06 -35.48
C ARG A 94 -30.57 14.62 -35.03
N ASN A 95 -29.39 14.26 -34.53
CA ASN A 95 -29.10 12.89 -34.11
C ASN A 95 -28.75 12.82 -32.63
N THR A 96 -29.04 11.66 -32.05
CA THR A 96 -28.59 11.28 -30.70
C THR A 96 -27.39 10.36 -30.81
N PHE A 97 -26.30 10.70 -30.14
CA PHE A 97 -25.05 9.92 -30.16
C PHE A 97 -24.92 9.08 -28.90
N ILE A 98 -24.72 7.78 -29.03
CA ILE A 98 -24.33 6.90 -27.91
C ILE A 98 -22.82 6.73 -27.92
N LEU A 99 -22.16 7.12 -26.84
CA LEU A 99 -20.74 6.86 -26.63
C LEU A 99 -20.59 5.56 -25.86
N SER A 100 -19.90 4.59 -26.47
CA SER A 100 -19.68 3.25 -25.90
C SER A 100 -18.30 2.73 -26.29
N GLN A 101 -17.80 1.70 -25.64
CA GLN A 101 -16.45 1.14 -25.82
C GLN A 101 -16.55 -0.27 -26.41
N GLU A 102 -15.72 -0.58 -27.41
CA GLU A 102 -15.72 -1.91 -28.03
C GLU A 102 -15.04 -2.91 -27.12
N LYS A 103 -15.83 -3.69 -26.38
CA LYS A 103 -15.38 -4.59 -25.32
C LYS A 103 -14.67 -3.78 -24.23
N ALA A 104 -15.25 -3.73 -23.04
CA ALA A 104 -14.46 -3.29 -21.88
C ALA A 104 -13.18 -4.15 -21.92
N PRO A 105 -11.98 -3.56 -22.09
CA PRO A 105 -10.77 -4.35 -22.02
C PRO A 105 -10.87 -5.05 -20.68
N MET A 106 -10.81 -6.38 -20.65
CA MET A 106 -10.43 -7.08 -19.44
C MET A 106 -9.00 -6.59 -19.17
N LEU A 107 -8.90 -5.42 -18.54
CA LEU A 107 -7.67 -4.83 -18.11
C LEU A 107 -7.14 -5.86 -17.12
N ARG A 108 -6.11 -6.59 -17.56
CA ARG A 108 -5.37 -7.48 -16.67
C ARG A 108 -5.03 -6.66 -15.44
N ILE A 109 -5.52 -7.12 -14.30
CA ILE A 109 -5.22 -6.65 -12.96
C ILE A 109 -3.71 -6.35 -12.91
N GLY A 110 -3.31 -5.07 -12.91
CA GLY A 110 -1.90 -4.69 -12.89
C GLY A 110 -1.46 -3.47 -13.71
N SER A 111 -2.26 -2.96 -14.66
CA SER A 111 -1.86 -1.72 -15.37
C SER A 111 -2.35 -0.48 -14.61
N HIS A 112 -1.46 0.16 -13.84
CA HIS A 112 -1.74 1.34 -13.01
C HIS A 112 -2.03 2.66 -13.79
N LYS A 113 -2.25 2.61 -15.11
CA LYS A 113 -2.51 3.81 -15.92
C LYS A 113 -3.99 4.15 -15.97
N LYS A 114 -4.33 5.30 -15.39
CA LYS A 114 -5.66 5.91 -15.34
C LYS A 114 -6.19 6.15 -16.76
N VAL A 115 -7.06 5.30 -17.28
CA VAL A 115 -7.83 5.62 -18.50
C VAL A 115 -9.31 5.62 -18.16
N GLY A 116 -9.74 6.65 -17.45
CA GLY A 116 -11.15 6.87 -17.14
C GLY A 116 -11.99 7.28 -18.35
N ALA A 117 -13.31 7.32 -18.16
CA ALA A 117 -14.34 7.79 -19.11
C ALA A 117 -14.02 9.14 -19.79
N VAL A 118 -13.17 9.95 -19.15
CA VAL A 118 -12.64 11.23 -19.61
C VAL A 118 -12.01 11.14 -21.00
N GLY A 119 -11.17 10.13 -21.23
CA GLY A 119 -10.38 10.02 -22.47
C GLY A 119 -11.25 9.96 -23.73
N PRO A 120 -12.22 9.03 -23.81
CA PRO A 120 -13.11 8.90 -24.96
C PRO A 120 -13.93 10.16 -25.29
N PHE A 121 -14.63 10.73 -24.30
CA PHE A 121 -15.49 11.90 -24.54
C PHE A 121 -14.67 13.12 -24.97
N GLN A 122 -13.59 13.42 -24.26
CA GLN A 122 -12.72 14.55 -24.57
C GLN A 122 -12.08 14.40 -25.95
N THR A 123 -11.61 13.19 -26.30
CA THR A 123 -11.03 12.89 -27.62
C THR A 123 -12.06 13.10 -28.73
N TRP A 124 -13.31 12.66 -28.50
CA TRP A 124 -14.38 12.82 -29.48
C TRP A 124 -14.77 14.28 -29.68
N ILE A 125 -14.99 15.04 -28.62
CA ILE A 125 -15.31 16.47 -28.71
C ILE A 125 -14.17 17.23 -29.40
N SER A 126 -12.91 16.94 -29.03
CA SER A 126 -11.73 17.54 -29.67
C SER A 126 -11.64 17.19 -31.16
N THR A 127 -12.07 15.98 -31.54
CA THR A 127 -12.12 15.53 -32.94
C THR A 127 -13.19 16.24 -33.76
N ILE A 128 -14.33 16.59 -33.14
CA ILE A 128 -15.39 17.37 -33.78
C ILE A 128 -14.97 18.84 -33.93
N GLY A 129 -14.18 19.36 -32.98
CA GLY A 129 -13.68 20.74 -32.99
C GLY A 129 -14.80 21.75 -32.80
N SER A 130 -14.78 22.85 -33.57
CA SER A 130 -15.76 23.93 -33.45
C SER A 130 -17.21 23.49 -33.71
N ASN A 131 -17.41 22.38 -34.43
CA ASN A 131 -18.75 21.84 -34.68
C ASN A 131 -19.39 21.19 -33.43
N ALA A 132 -18.65 21.04 -32.32
CA ALA A 132 -19.17 20.46 -31.09
C ALA A 132 -20.35 21.26 -30.52
N GLN A 133 -20.42 22.56 -30.79
CA GLN A 133 -21.56 23.44 -30.42
C GLN A 133 -22.88 23.05 -31.10
N LEU A 134 -22.82 22.27 -32.19
CA LEU A 134 -23.99 21.78 -32.91
C LEU A 134 -24.58 20.52 -32.27
N LEU A 135 -23.86 19.86 -31.36
CA LEU A 135 -24.36 18.70 -30.64
C LEU A 135 -25.55 19.09 -29.77
N ARG A 136 -26.58 18.23 -29.78
CA ARG A 136 -27.79 18.41 -28.96
C ARG A 136 -27.98 17.28 -27.97
N HIS A 137 -27.88 16.02 -28.42
CA HIS A 137 -28.17 14.87 -27.58
C HIS A 137 -27.02 13.88 -27.58
N VAL A 138 -26.44 13.64 -26.40
CA VAL A 138 -25.38 12.65 -26.19
C VAL A 138 -25.82 11.71 -25.07
N THR A 139 -25.57 10.43 -25.26
CA THR A 139 -25.85 9.40 -24.28
C THR A 139 -24.58 8.63 -23.98
N LEU A 140 -24.23 8.50 -22.71
CA LEU A 140 -23.06 7.76 -22.25
C LEU A 140 -23.48 6.36 -21.79
N ASP A 141 -22.85 5.34 -22.36
CA ASP A 141 -22.99 3.96 -21.89
C ASP A 141 -22.12 3.73 -20.66
N VAL A 142 -22.74 3.82 -19.47
CA VAL A 142 -22.08 3.78 -18.17
C VAL A 142 -21.20 2.54 -18.03
N TYR A 143 -21.70 1.39 -18.47
CA TYR A 143 -20.99 0.13 -18.38
C TYR A 143 -19.67 0.14 -19.15
N ALA A 144 -19.70 0.73 -20.35
CA ALA A 144 -18.52 0.85 -21.19
C ALA A 144 -17.51 1.88 -20.66
N THR A 145 -17.96 2.85 -19.86
CA THR A 145 -17.13 3.94 -19.36
C THR A 145 -16.62 3.75 -17.92
N CYS A 146 -17.25 2.87 -17.14
CA CYS A 146 -16.96 2.63 -15.72
C CYS A 146 -15.98 1.48 -15.44
N TYR A 147 -15.40 0.85 -16.46
CA TYR A 147 -14.63 -0.37 -16.26
C TYR A 147 -13.18 -0.09 -15.83
N ASP A 148 -12.96 -0.06 -14.52
CA ASP A 148 -11.66 -0.39 -13.95
C ASP A 148 -11.85 -1.06 -12.56
N GLU A 149 -11.75 -2.39 -12.54
CA GLU A 149 -11.77 -3.20 -11.33
C GLU A 149 -10.61 -2.85 -10.37
N ASN A 150 -9.56 -2.18 -10.84
CA ASN A 150 -8.44 -1.73 -10.01
C ASN A 150 -8.66 -0.34 -9.39
N TYR A 151 -9.71 0.37 -9.82
CA TYR A 151 -10.13 1.65 -9.25
C TYR A 151 -11.13 1.50 -8.11
N PHE A 152 -11.20 0.31 -7.49
CA PHE A 152 -11.53 0.28 -6.08
C PHE A 152 -10.48 1.11 -5.37
N TYR A 153 -10.79 2.40 -5.20
CA TYR A 153 -10.25 3.21 -4.12
C TYR A 153 -10.15 2.28 -2.92
N PRO A 154 -8.99 2.24 -2.25
CA PRO A 154 -8.80 1.36 -1.12
C PRO A 154 -10.08 1.41 -0.30
N ARG A 155 -10.71 0.24 -0.10
CA ARG A 155 -11.96 -0.07 0.67
C ARG A 155 -12.16 0.69 2.00
N TRP A 156 -11.20 1.52 2.35
CA TRP A 156 -10.95 2.26 3.56
C TRP A 156 -11.84 3.50 3.68
N SER A 157 -12.26 4.13 2.57
CA SER A 157 -13.38 5.05 2.63
C SER A 157 -14.67 4.23 2.59
N GLY A 158 -15.19 3.83 3.75
CA GLY A 158 -16.56 3.30 3.90
C GLY A 158 -17.66 4.30 3.51
N GLN A 159 -17.34 5.24 2.61
CA GLN A 159 -18.17 6.30 2.04
C GLN A 159 -18.54 6.01 0.59
N ILE A 160 -17.82 5.13 -0.11
CA ILE A 160 -18.23 4.66 -1.44
C ILE A 160 -19.21 3.50 -1.24
N ASP A 161 -20.45 3.69 -1.67
CA ASP A 161 -21.45 2.63 -1.69
C ASP A 161 -20.91 1.44 -2.49
N GLU A 162 -21.24 0.21 -2.07
CA GLU A 162 -20.83 -1.04 -2.73
C GLU A 162 -21.22 -1.09 -4.23
N THR A 163 -22.12 -0.21 -4.65
CA THR A 163 -22.63 -0.09 -6.02
C THR A 163 -21.63 0.49 -7.01
N GLY A 164 -20.54 1.14 -6.55
CA GLY A 164 -19.50 1.73 -7.39
C GLY A 164 -19.79 3.17 -7.83
N VAL A 165 -18.84 3.78 -8.56
CA VAL A 165 -18.86 5.19 -8.96
C VAL A 165 -18.47 5.41 -10.43
N LEU A 166 -18.92 6.53 -11.01
CA LEU A 166 -18.55 7.05 -12.33
C LEU A 166 -17.85 8.41 -12.17
N ASP A 167 -16.61 8.54 -12.62
CA ASP A 167 -15.94 9.84 -12.69
C ASP A 167 -16.41 10.64 -13.91
N VAL A 168 -16.90 11.85 -13.65
CA VAL A 168 -17.45 12.77 -14.64
C VAL A 168 -16.65 14.08 -14.75
N LEU A 169 -15.56 14.28 -13.99
CA LEU A 169 -14.85 15.55 -13.97
C LEU A 169 -14.35 15.98 -15.36
N GLY A 170 -13.73 15.08 -16.11
CA GLY A 170 -13.24 15.42 -17.45
C GLY A 170 -14.35 15.78 -18.44
N ILE A 171 -15.55 15.21 -18.26
CA ILE A 171 -16.73 15.58 -19.05
C ILE A 171 -17.19 16.98 -18.68
N LEU A 172 -17.29 17.27 -17.37
CA LEU A 172 -17.65 18.60 -16.86
C LEU A 172 -16.64 19.66 -17.31
N GLN A 173 -15.34 19.37 -17.27
CA GLN A 173 -14.29 20.27 -17.76
C GLN A 173 -14.48 20.67 -19.23
N VAL A 174 -14.79 19.70 -20.10
CA VAL A 174 -15.05 19.96 -21.52
C VAL A 174 -16.33 20.80 -21.69
N LEU A 175 -17.41 20.46 -20.98
CA LEU A 175 -18.66 21.20 -21.06
C LEU A 175 -18.53 22.64 -20.56
N TRP A 176 -17.85 22.84 -19.42
CA TRP A 176 -17.65 24.16 -18.83
C TRP A 176 -16.64 25.02 -19.59
N SER A 177 -15.59 24.44 -20.18
CA SER A 177 -14.59 25.19 -20.94
C SER A 177 -15.11 25.67 -22.29
N ALA A 178 -15.90 24.83 -22.97
CA ALA A 178 -16.45 25.13 -24.29
C ALA A 178 -17.89 25.67 -24.26
N ASP A 179 -18.47 25.87 -23.07
CA ASP A 179 -19.85 26.35 -22.83
C ASP A 179 -20.89 25.58 -23.67
N LEU A 180 -20.76 24.25 -23.68
CA LEU A 180 -21.57 23.37 -24.53
C LEU A 180 -22.94 23.11 -23.90
N THR A 181 -24.00 23.56 -24.58
CA THR A 181 -25.41 23.37 -24.15
C THR A 181 -25.99 22.02 -24.61
N LEU A 182 -25.26 20.93 -24.44
CA LEU A 182 -25.73 19.60 -24.86
C LEU A 182 -26.55 18.91 -23.76
N GLU A 183 -27.60 18.21 -24.16
CA GLU A 183 -28.36 17.30 -23.32
C GLU A 183 -27.62 15.96 -23.24
N MET A 184 -27.11 15.65 -22.06
CA MET A 184 -26.40 14.40 -21.80
C MET A 184 -27.23 13.48 -20.92
N SER A 185 -27.35 12.22 -21.30
CA SER A 185 -28.00 11.18 -20.49
C SER A 185 -27.09 9.97 -20.31
N PHE A 186 -27.38 9.15 -19.30
CA PHE A 186 -26.73 7.86 -19.13
C PHE A 186 -27.63 6.73 -19.65
N ILE A 187 -27.03 5.61 -20.04
CA ILE A 187 -27.68 4.32 -20.27
C ILE A 187 -26.79 3.17 -19.83
N VAL A 188 -27.37 1.97 -19.72
CA VAL A 188 -26.64 0.70 -19.67
C VAL A 188 -26.98 -0.05 -20.95
N ALA A 189 -26.15 0.11 -22.00
CA ALA A 189 -26.43 -0.49 -23.31
C ALA A 189 -25.83 -1.89 -23.46
N THR A 190 -24.79 -2.19 -22.68
CA THR A 190 -24.01 -3.42 -22.78
C THR A 190 -24.32 -4.30 -21.57
N CYS A 191 -25.30 -5.19 -21.71
CA CYS A 191 -25.51 -6.26 -20.74
C CYS A 191 -24.54 -7.38 -21.09
N LEU A 192 -23.31 -7.34 -20.57
CA LEU A 192 -22.51 -8.57 -20.55
C LEU A 192 -23.31 -9.55 -19.69
N SER A 193 -23.64 -10.72 -20.25
CA SER A 193 -24.46 -11.76 -19.61
C SER A 193 -23.79 -12.41 -18.40
N ASP A 194 -22.76 -11.78 -17.84
CA ASP A 194 -22.00 -12.28 -16.71
C ASP A 194 -22.77 -11.90 -15.44
N SER A 195 -23.51 -12.88 -14.91
CA SER A 195 -24.51 -12.75 -13.86
C SER A 195 -23.98 -12.32 -12.48
N SER A 196 -22.68 -12.06 -12.37
CA SER A 196 -22.02 -11.72 -11.10
C SER A 196 -22.10 -10.23 -10.74
N TRP A 197 -22.56 -9.36 -11.64
CA TRP A 197 -22.56 -7.91 -11.45
C TRP A 197 -23.98 -7.31 -11.47
N ASP A 198 -24.84 -7.78 -10.57
CA ASP A 198 -26.14 -7.14 -10.30
C ASP A 198 -25.93 -5.83 -9.51
N ARG A 199 -25.34 -4.83 -10.16
CA ARG A 199 -25.25 -3.47 -9.61
C ARG A 199 -26.59 -2.79 -9.84
N SER A 200 -27.13 -2.18 -8.78
CA SER A 200 -28.35 -1.38 -8.83
C SER A 200 -28.11 -0.03 -9.52
N TYR A 201 -27.98 -0.03 -10.85
CA TYR A 201 -27.86 1.19 -11.63
C TYR A 201 -29.16 1.99 -11.60
N ASN A 202 -29.12 3.21 -11.08
CA ASN A 202 -30.22 4.17 -11.21
C ASN A 202 -29.83 5.27 -12.21
N VAL A 203 -29.87 4.89 -13.48
CA VAL A 203 -29.46 5.72 -14.61
C VAL A 203 -30.20 7.07 -14.67
N ALA A 204 -31.49 7.07 -14.29
CA ALA A 204 -32.30 8.28 -14.25
C ALA A 204 -31.80 9.25 -13.16
N ALA A 205 -31.53 8.76 -11.95
CA ALA A 205 -30.98 9.57 -10.87
C ALA A 205 -29.54 10.04 -11.17
N MET A 206 -28.70 9.18 -11.74
CA MET A 206 -27.36 9.58 -12.22
C MET A 206 -27.45 10.73 -13.22
N THR A 207 -28.38 10.65 -14.19
CA THR A 207 -28.57 11.68 -15.22
C THR A 207 -28.98 13.00 -14.59
N ARG A 208 -29.90 12.98 -13.62
CA ARG A 208 -30.29 14.18 -12.86
C ARG A 208 -29.11 14.79 -12.09
N ASN A 209 -28.34 13.97 -11.36
CA ASN A 209 -27.17 14.42 -10.62
C ASN A 209 -26.13 15.04 -11.55
N PHE A 210 -25.88 14.43 -12.72
CA PHE A 210 -24.97 14.99 -13.71
C PHE A 210 -25.45 16.33 -14.25
N HIS A 211 -26.74 16.50 -14.54
CA HIS A 211 -27.28 17.80 -14.96
C HIS A 211 -27.09 18.87 -13.89
N ALA A 212 -27.35 18.54 -12.62
CA ALA A 212 -27.11 19.46 -11.51
C ALA A 212 -25.64 19.87 -11.40
N LEU A 213 -24.70 18.95 -11.62
CA LEU A 213 -23.26 19.26 -11.70
C LEU A 213 -22.92 20.09 -12.93
N ARG A 214 -23.43 19.75 -14.11
CA ARG A 214 -23.22 20.48 -15.37
C ARG A 214 -23.65 21.94 -15.23
N ASP A 215 -24.82 22.16 -14.65
CA ASP A 215 -25.40 23.47 -14.41
C ASP A 215 -24.75 24.20 -13.22
N ASP A 216 -23.66 23.64 -12.68
CA ASP A 216 -22.81 24.19 -11.63
C ASP A 216 -23.59 24.55 -10.35
N GLN A 217 -24.61 23.75 -9.98
CA GLN A 217 -25.41 23.98 -8.77
C GLN A 217 -24.57 24.04 -7.48
N LEU A 218 -23.43 23.34 -7.48
CA LEU A 218 -22.48 23.29 -6.37
C LEU A 218 -21.37 24.36 -6.48
N ASN A 219 -21.38 25.19 -7.52
CA ASN A 219 -20.38 26.22 -7.80
C ASN A 219 -18.94 25.65 -7.78
N LEU A 220 -18.76 24.50 -8.43
CA LEU A 220 -17.50 23.77 -8.57
C LEU A 220 -16.62 24.34 -9.68
N ARG A 221 -17.21 24.98 -10.69
CA ARG A 221 -16.46 25.52 -11.84
C ARG A 221 -15.35 26.47 -11.43
N ARG A 222 -15.56 27.30 -10.40
CA ARG A 222 -14.54 28.21 -9.86
C ARG A 222 -13.38 27.51 -9.15
N TYR A 223 -13.54 26.23 -8.79
CA TYR A 223 -12.54 25.42 -8.10
C TYR A 223 -11.88 24.39 -9.01
N LEU A 224 -12.10 24.46 -10.33
CA LEU A 224 -11.53 23.53 -11.31
C LEU A 224 -10.04 23.18 -11.09
N PRO A 225 -9.12 24.13 -10.79
CA PRO A 225 -7.71 23.81 -10.53
C PRO A 225 -7.46 22.96 -9.29
N LEU A 226 -8.43 22.86 -8.38
CA LEU A 226 -8.36 22.12 -7.12
C LEU A 226 -9.11 20.79 -7.17
N LEU A 227 -9.83 20.49 -8.25
CA LEU A 227 -10.60 19.25 -8.38
C LEU A 227 -9.70 18.14 -8.94
N ASP A 228 -9.64 17.00 -8.24
CA ASP A 228 -9.01 15.77 -8.71
C ASP A 228 -9.99 14.91 -9.49
N ALA A 229 -11.17 14.68 -8.91
CA ALA A 229 -12.23 13.90 -9.53
C ALA A 229 -13.61 14.32 -9.01
N VAL A 230 -14.63 14.03 -9.80
CA VAL A 230 -16.03 14.21 -9.41
C VAL A 230 -16.75 12.92 -9.75
N HIS A 231 -17.05 12.15 -8.72
CA HIS A 231 -17.65 10.84 -8.84
C HIS A 231 -19.16 10.92 -8.61
N LEU A 232 -19.92 10.21 -9.44
CA LEU A 232 -21.35 9.94 -9.25
C LEU A 232 -21.53 8.50 -8.81
N ASN A 233 -22.33 8.26 -7.77
CA ASN A 233 -22.68 6.91 -7.35
C ASN A 233 -23.60 6.27 -8.39
N LEU A 234 -23.35 4.99 -8.71
CA LEU A 234 -24.11 4.28 -9.76
C LEU A 234 -25.58 4.04 -9.39
N ASN A 235 -25.90 4.01 -8.10
CA ASN A 235 -27.27 3.99 -7.58
C ASN A 235 -27.96 5.37 -7.58
N GLY A 236 -27.28 6.43 -7.99
CA GLY A 236 -27.80 7.79 -8.04
C GLY A 236 -27.97 8.50 -6.69
N SER A 237 -27.43 7.95 -5.59
CA SER A 237 -27.55 8.55 -4.25
C SER A 237 -26.79 9.88 -4.07
N GLY A 238 -26.04 10.30 -5.08
CA GLY A 238 -25.20 11.49 -5.07
C GLY A 238 -23.82 11.14 -5.61
N GLY A 239 -22.78 11.42 -4.83
CA GLY A 239 -21.41 11.25 -5.29
C GLY A 239 -20.34 11.69 -4.30
N LEU A 240 -19.12 11.83 -4.81
CA LEU A 240 -17.96 12.28 -4.06
C LEU A 240 -17.18 13.30 -4.90
N ILE A 241 -16.68 14.35 -4.26
CA ILE A 241 -15.72 15.27 -4.85
C ILE A 241 -14.37 14.99 -4.19
N LEU A 242 -13.37 14.78 -5.02
CA LEU A 242 -11.99 14.62 -4.62
C LEU A 242 -11.24 15.92 -4.89
N TRP A 243 -10.54 16.42 -3.88
CA TRP A 243 -9.84 17.70 -3.94
C TRP A 243 -8.33 17.52 -3.81
N TYR A 244 -7.58 18.30 -4.58
CA TYR A 244 -6.16 18.53 -4.36
C TYR A 244 -5.95 19.63 -3.34
N THR A 245 -4.92 19.47 -2.49
CA THR A 245 -4.31 20.62 -1.82
C THR A 245 -3.24 21.25 -2.71
N SER A 246 -3.06 22.56 -2.57
CA SER A 246 -2.01 23.32 -3.26
C SER A 246 -0.60 22.77 -3.03
N ALA A 247 -0.38 21.99 -1.96
CA ALA A 247 0.89 21.37 -1.63
C ALA A 247 1.28 20.19 -2.54
N ASN A 248 0.32 19.49 -3.15
CA ASN A 248 0.60 18.30 -3.99
C ASN A 248 1.17 18.64 -5.38
N HIS A 249 1.11 19.90 -5.81
CA HIS A 249 1.84 20.34 -7.01
C HIS A 249 3.34 20.57 -6.77
N ALA A 250 3.80 20.54 -5.51
CA ALA A 250 5.16 20.94 -5.15
C ALA A 250 6.11 19.77 -4.82
N SER A 251 5.65 18.51 -4.79
CA SER A 251 6.49 17.38 -4.31
C SER A 251 6.62 16.18 -5.26
N GLU A 252 6.47 16.38 -6.56
CA GLU A 252 6.69 15.30 -7.55
C GLU A 252 8.10 14.65 -7.46
N ASP A 253 9.06 15.33 -6.84
CA ASP A 253 10.47 14.91 -6.90
C ASP A 253 10.97 13.93 -5.82
N LYS A 254 10.22 13.62 -4.74
CA LYS A 254 10.81 12.85 -3.62
C LYS A 254 10.16 11.53 -3.22
N TYR A 255 8.91 11.26 -3.62
CA TYR A 255 8.24 10.00 -3.29
C TYR A 255 7.40 9.48 -4.46
N PRO A 256 8.01 8.88 -5.50
CA PRO A 256 7.33 8.34 -6.67
C PRO A 256 6.48 7.09 -6.39
N GLN A 257 6.12 6.82 -5.13
CA GLN A 257 5.23 5.73 -4.74
C GLN A 257 4.01 6.20 -3.93
N ILE A 258 4.00 7.45 -3.42
CA ILE A 258 2.84 8.03 -2.76
C ILE A 258 2.03 8.77 -3.85
N TRP A 259 1.50 8.01 -4.80
CA TRP A 259 0.75 8.57 -5.92
C TRP A 259 -0.59 9.13 -5.43
N HIS A 260 -0.75 10.44 -5.60
CA HIS A 260 -2.01 11.20 -5.72
C HIS A 260 -3.22 10.67 -4.93
N GLU A 261 -3.06 10.38 -3.63
CA GLU A 261 -4.24 10.24 -2.80
C GLU A 261 -4.89 11.62 -2.65
N PRO A 262 -6.20 11.76 -2.94
CA PRO A 262 -6.89 13.03 -2.81
C PRO A 262 -6.79 13.51 -1.36
N THR A 263 -6.48 14.80 -1.18
CA THR A 263 -6.22 15.32 0.16
C THR A 263 -7.49 15.48 0.98
N TYR A 264 -8.61 15.70 0.30
CA TYR A 264 -9.89 15.92 0.94
C TYR A 264 -11.01 15.33 0.09
N THR A 265 -12.03 14.80 0.76
CA THR A 265 -13.22 14.23 0.11
C THR A 265 -14.47 14.91 0.64
N SER A 266 -15.29 15.44 -0.27
CA SER A 266 -16.61 15.97 0.04
C SER A 266 -17.68 15.00 -0.47
N LYS A 267 -18.62 14.64 0.39
CA LYS A 267 -19.77 13.83 -0.03
C LYS A 267 -20.83 14.73 -0.64
N ILE A 268 -21.30 14.35 -1.82
CA ILE A 268 -22.48 14.95 -2.46
C ILE A 268 -23.66 14.03 -2.18
N VAL A 269 -24.79 14.61 -1.80
CA VAL A 269 -26.07 13.90 -1.78
C VAL A 269 -27.07 14.56 -2.71
N SER A 270 -27.89 13.72 -3.33
CA SER A 270 -29.11 14.18 -3.97
C SER A 270 -30.16 14.43 -2.89
N GLY A 271 -30.79 15.60 -2.89
CA GLY A 271 -31.99 15.82 -2.09
C GLY A 271 -33.12 14.91 -2.54
N ASP A 272 -33.97 14.51 -1.59
CA ASP A 272 -35.19 13.72 -1.85
C ASP A 272 -36.33 14.57 -2.46
N ASP A 273 -36.20 15.91 -2.40
CA ASP A 273 -37.18 16.84 -2.94
C ASP A 273 -37.27 16.73 -4.48
N ASP A 274 -38.45 17.01 -5.05
CA ASP A 274 -38.68 17.01 -6.51
C ASP A 274 -37.66 17.85 -7.30
N ALA A 275 -37.08 18.88 -6.65
CA ALA A 275 -36.06 19.74 -7.21
C ALA A 275 -34.68 19.07 -7.39
N ASN A 276 -34.45 17.88 -6.80
CA ASN A 276 -33.20 17.11 -6.86
C ASN A 276 -31.94 17.97 -6.70
N ARG A 277 -31.97 18.92 -5.76
CA ARG A 277 -30.81 19.81 -5.54
C ARG A 277 -29.66 18.99 -4.96
N LEU A 278 -28.50 19.09 -5.60
CA LEU A 278 -27.28 18.54 -5.01
C LEU A 278 -26.85 19.43 -3.85
N SER A 279 -26.40 18.80 -2.78
CA SER A 279 -25.76 19.50 -1.67
C SER A 279 -24.49 18.79 -1.26
N ILE A 280 -23.52 19.58 -0.82
CA ILE A 280 -22.31 19.06 -0.18
C ILE A 280 -22.65 18.82 1.29
N ILE A 281 -22.44 17.60 1.76
CA ILE A 281 -22.56 17.30 3.20
C ILE A 281 -21.36 17.94 3.90
N GLU A 282 -21.63 19.01 4.63
CA GLU A 282 -20.66 19.56 5.57
C GLU A 282 -20.36 18.53 6.66
N ARG A 283 -19.07 18.27 6.89
CA ARG A 283 -18.66 17.43 8.00
C ARG A 283 -18.93 18.18 9.31
N LYS A 284 -19.82 17.62 10.13
CA LYS A 284 -20.17 18.18 11.44
C LYS A 284 -19.04 18.12 12.47
N SER A 285 -18.04 17.28 12.24
CA SER A 285 -16.91 17.09 13.14
C SER A 285 -15.57 17.11 12.39
N PRO A 286 -14.50 17.60 13.04
CA PRO A 286 -13.16 17.48 12.49
C PRO A 286 -12.80 16.00 12.29
N MET A 287 -11.92 15.72 11.32
CA MET A 287 -11.40 14.37 11.13
C MET A 287 -10.65 13.95 12.39
N THR A 288 -10.97 12.76 12.91
CA THR A 288 -10.10 12.08 13.87
C THR A 288 -8.83 11.65 13.17
N LEU A 289 -7.76 11.34 13.92
CA LEU A 289 -6.51 10.81 13.34
C LEU A 289 -6.79 9.61 12.41
N MET A 290 -7.64 8.68 12.85
CA MET A 290 -8.05 7.51 12.04
C MET A 290 -8.98 7.85 10.87
N GLY A 291 -9.54 9.06 10.82
CA GLY A 291 -10.34 9.57 9.73
C GLY A 291 -9.55 10.37 8.70
N LEU A 292 -8.23 10.54 8.88
CA LEU A 292 -7.35 11.15 7.90
C LEU A 292 -7.15 10.22 6.69
N PRO A 293 -6.89 10.78 5.49
CA PRO A 293 -6.39 10.02 4.35
C PRO A 293 -5.21 9.12 4.72
N HIS A 294 -5.12 7.93 4.13
CA HIS A 294 -4.11 6.94 4.50
C HIS A 294 -2.70 7.48 4.31
N TYR A 295 -2.41 8.21 3.24
CA TYR A 295 -1.09 8.80 3.05
C TYR A 295 -0.72 9.83 4.13
N LEU A 296 -1.66 10.66 4.62
CA LEU A 296 -1.40 11.60 5.72
C LEU A 296 -1.20 10.86 7.02
N LEU A 297 -2.04 9.86 7.28
CA LEU A 297 -1.89 8.96 8.42
C LEU A 297 -0.50 8.33 8.37
N THR A 298 -0.12 7.71 7.26
CA THR A 298 1.18 7.10 7.02
C THR A 298 2.34 8.07 7.22
N LYS A 299 2.22 9.31 6.73
CA LYS A 299 3.24 10.34 6.94
C LYS A 299 3.37 10.72 8.41
N ILE A 300 2.26 11.07 9.06
CA ILE A 300 2.23 11.41 10.49
C ILE A 300 2.81 10.25 11.32
N TRP A 301 2.39 9.02 11.03
CA TRP A 301 2.88 7.85 11.73
C TRP A 301 4.35 7.60 11.46
N SER A 302 4.83 7.74 10.23
CA SER A 302 6.26 7.64 9.92
C SER A 302 7.06 8.65 10.72
N ASP A 303 6.62 9.91 10.77
CA ASP A 303 7.30 10.97 11.53
C ASP A 303 7.26 10.73 13.05
N VAL A 304 6.16 10.14 13.56
CA VAL A 304 5.97 9.88 15.01
C VAL A 304 6.69 8.62 15.47
N ILE A 305 6.69 7.55 14.66
CA ILE A 305 7.24 6.25 15.06
C ILE A 305 8.66 6.04 14.58
N LEU A 306 9.16 6.82 13.61
CA LEU A 306 10.52 6.72 13.08
C LEU A 306 11.31 7.98 13.47
N PRO A 307 11.59 8.23 14.76
CA PRO A 307 12.45 9.34 15.14
C PRO A 307 13.81 9.22 14.44
N PRO A 308 14.37 10.33 13.93
CA PRO A 308 15.62 10.30 13.19
C PRO A 308 16.80 9.82 14.06
N GLU A 309 16.72 9.97 15.38
CA GLU A 309 17.72 9.48 16.33
C GLU A 309 17.61 7.98 16.64
N GLY A 310 16.54 7.31 16.21
CA GLY A 310 16.20 5.95 16.60
C GLY A 310 15.62 5.85 18.01
N ILE A 311 15.53 4.62 18.53
CA ILE A 311 14.91 4.33 19.82
C ILE A 311 15.95 3.77 20.78
N THR A 312 16.14 4.42 21.92
CA THR A 312 17.01 3.91 22.99
C THR A 312 16.18 3.48 24.19
N VAL A 313 16.39 2.26 24.67
CA VAL A 313 15.77 1.71 25.88
C VAL A 313 16.86 1.48 26.92
N ASP A 314 16.75 2.18 28.05
CA ASP A 314 17.58 1.88 29.22
C ASP A 314 16.95 0.72 29.99
N LEU A 315 17.55 -0.46 29.82
CA LEU A 315 17.07 -1.69 30.44
C LEU A 315 17.22 -1.67 31.96
N ASP A 316 17.98 -0.75 32.55
CA ASP A 316 18.04 -0.64 34.01
C ASP A 316 16.71 -0.14 34.56
N THR A 317 16.03 0.73 33.82
CA THR A 317 14.77 1.37 34.21
C THR A 317 13.53 0.83 33.49
N GLU A 318 13.69 0.27 32.29
CA GLU A 318 12.60 -0.10 31.39
C GLU A 318 12.79 -1.50 30.82
N THR A 319 11.72 -2.13 30.32
CA THR A 319 11.78 -3.49 29.75
C THR A 319 11.03 -3.63 28.43
N HIS A 320 10.61 -2.50 27.85
CA HIS A 320 9.84 -2.45 26.61
C HIS A 320 10.22 -1.22 25.80
N PHE A 321 10.13 -1.32 24.47
CA PHE A 321 10.25 -0.16 23.58
C PHE A 321 9.06 0.77 23.81
N LYS A 322 9.32 1.98 24.32
CA LYS A 322 8.30 3.01 24.46
C LYS A 322 7.93 3.57 23.09
N ASN A 323 6.79 3.12 22.57
CA ASN A 323 6.12 3.78 21.46
C ASN A 323 4.65 3.96 21.83
N GLU A 324 4.38 4.92 22.71
CA GLU A 324 3.05 5.22 23.24
C GLU A 324 2.03 5.41 22.10
N ALA A 325 2.47 5.99 20.98
CA ALA A 325 1.65 6.22 19.81
C ALA A 325 1.10 4.89 19.27
N THR A 326 1.93 3.86 19.04
CA THR A 326 1.44 2.56 18.54
C THR A 326 0.44 1.87 19.48
N TYR A 327 0.49 2.16 20.79
CA TYR A 327 -0.41 1.58 21.78
C TYR A 327 -1.76 2.32 21.91
N THR A 328 -1.92 3.49 21.28
CA THR A 328 -3.19 4.25 21.32
C THR A 328 -4.36 3.51 20.65
N ASN A 329 -4.09 2.60 19.72
CA ASN A 329 -5.12 1.90 18.97
C ASN A 329 -4.65 0.49 18.52
N ARG A 330 -5.48 -0.53 18.76
CA ARG A 330 -5.16 -1.93 18.41
C ARG A 330 -4.91 -2.16 16.91
N ARG A 331 -5.57 -1.40 16.03
CA ARG A 331 -5.36 -1.47 14.58
C ARG A 331 -4.00 -0.87 14.22
N LEU A 332 -3.69 0.31 14.74
CA LEU A 332 -2.40 0.96 14.51
C LEU A 332 -1.24 0.12 15.04
N TYR A 333 -1.39 -0.45 16.23
CA TYR A 333 -0.42 -1.40 16.77
C TYR A 333 -0.14 -2.55 15.80
N LYS A 334 -1.17 -3.18 15.22
CA LYS A 334 -1.00 -4.30 14.29
C LYS A 334 -0.36 -3.87 12.97
N GLU A 335 -0.77 -2.74 12.42
CA GLU A 335 -0.29 -2.25 11.12
C GLU A 335 1.15 -1.72 11.21
N TRP A 336 1.47 -0.98 12.28
CA TRP A 336 2.69 -0.17 12.35
C TRP A 336 3.79 -0.76 13.23
N ARG A 337 3.50 -1.72 14.10
CA ARG A 337 4.54 -2.32 14.97
C ARG A 337 5.66 -2.98 14.17
N GLY A 338 5.32 -3.68 13.10
CA GLY A 338 6.31 -4.31 12.23
C GLY A 338 7.25 -3.26 11.61
N LEU A 339 6.67 -2.18 11.07
CA LEU A 339 7.44 -1.06 10.52
C LEU A 339 8.27 -0.36 11.59
N PHE A 340 7.70 -0.11 12.78
CA PHE A 340 8.40 0.49 13.91
C PHE A 340 9.66 -0.31 14.28
N LEU A 341 9.54 -1.63 14.46
CA LEU A 341 10.67 -2.46 14.85
C LEU A 341 11.68 -2.64 13.71
N ASN A 342 11.24 -2.70 12.45
CA ASN A 342 12.13 -2.95 11.32
C ASN A 342 12.89 -1.70 10.84
N LEU A 343 12.27 -0.52 10.92
CA LEU A 343 12.80 0.70 10.32
C LEU A 343 13.49 1.63 11.32
N ASN A 344 13.33 1.42 12.62
CA ASN A 344 14.08 2.19 13.61
C ASN A 344 15.42 1.55 13.94
N PRO A 345 16.51 2.33 14.00
CA PRO A 345 17.69 1.93 14.74
C PRO A 345 17.29 1.71 16.21
N LEU A 346 17.48 0.50 16.72
CA LEU A 346 17.13 0.16 18.10
C LEU A 346 18.39 0.05 18.96
N THR A 347 18.40 0.75 20.09
CA THR A 347 19.49 0.71 21.06
C THR A 347 18.96 0.19 22.39
N ALA A 348 19.59 -0.83 22.94
CA ALA A 348 19.33 -1.32 24.29
C ALA A 348 20.55 -1.05 25.16
N LYS A 349 20.35 -0.46 26.34
CA LYS A 349 21.44 -0.09 27.26
C LYS A 349 21.29 -0.82 28.59
N MET A 350 22.40 -1.31 29.14
CA MET A 350 22.49 -1.84 30.51
C MET A 350 23.72 -1.28 31.22
N THR A 351 23.64 -1.12 32.53
CA THR A 351 24.72 -0.58 33.35
C THR A 351 25.15 -1.57 34.43
N THR A 352 26.44 -1.58 34.73
CA THR A 352 27.00 -2.34 35.85
C THR A 352 28.06 -1.53 36.59
N SER A 353 28.23 -1.81 37.88
CA SER A 353 29.23 -1.17 38.75
C SER A 353 30.42 -2.08 39.07
N THR A 354 30.45 -3.28 38.50
CA THR A 354 31.51 -4.28 38.74
C THR A 354 32.34 -4.51 37.48
N VAL A 355 33.64 -4.72 37.66
CA VAL A 355 34.58 -5.02 36.55
C VAL A 355 34.19 -6.32 35.83
N ARG A 356 33.60 -7.27 36.57
CA ARG A 356 33.07 -8.54 36.07
C ARG A 356 31.56 -8.55 36.22
N SER A 357 30.82 -8.73 35.13
CA SER A 357 29.37 -8.67 35.12
C SER A 357 28.74 -9.63 34.11
N ASP A 358 27.61 -10.20 34.50
CA ASP A 358 26.71 -10.96 33.62
C ASP A 358 25.45 -10.14 33.25
N PHE A 359 25.38 -8.89 33.70
CA PHE A 359 24.22 -8.01 33.56
C PHE A 359 22.90 -8.69 34.00
N SER A 360 22.93 -9.40 35.13
CA SER A 360 21.78 -10.18 35.63
C SER A 360 21.29 -11.23 34.62
N ASN A 361 22.25 -11.94 34.02
CA ASN A 361 22.06 -12.91 32.94
C ASN A 361 21.23 -12.35 31.77
N PHE A 362 21.32 -11.05 31.48
CA PHE A 362 20.59 -10.40 30.39
C PHE A 362 19.06 -10.65 30.42
N THR A 363 18.48 -10.92 31.60
CA THR A 363 17.05 -11.26 31.75
C THR A 363 16.14 -10.17 31.21
N LYS A 364 16.55 -8.90 31.36
CA LYS A 364 15.80 -7.75 30.85
C LYS A 364 15.91 -7.59 29.33
N LEU A 365 17.07 -7.88 28.75
CA LEU A 365 17.24 -7.93 27.30
C LEU A 365 16.37 -9.04 26.69
N ARG A 366 16.38 -10.22 27.30
CA ARG A 366 15.47 -11.33 26.98
C ARG A 366 14.02 -10.86 26.97
N GLN A 367 13.58 -10.19 28.04
CA GLN A 367 12.21 -9.68 28.13
C GLN A 367 11.90 -8.68 27.01
N LEU A 368 12.82 -7.74 26.72
CA LEU A 368 12.65 -6.75 25.67
C LEU A 368 12.49 -7.41 24.29
N LEU A 369 13.45 -8.26 23.91
CA LEU A 369 13.48 -8.91 22.60
C LEU A 369 12.27 -9.84 22.44
N ARG A 370 11.98 -10.70 23.42
CA ARG A 370 10.82 -11.59 23.34
C ARG A 370 9.51 -10.81 23.26
N THR A 371 9.35 -9.75 24.05
CA THR A 371 8.15 -8.90 23.98
C THR A 371 8.01 -8.29 22.61
N ALA A 372 9.12 -7.85 21.97
CA ALA A 372 9.11 -7.30 20.62
C ALA A 372 8.70 -8.34 19.56
N PHE A 373 9.20 -9.58 19.66
CA PHE A 373 9.02 -10.63 18.67
C PHE A 373 7.77 -11.52 18.86
N SER A 374 7.08 -11.48 20.00
CA SER A 374 5.94 -12.37 20.32
C SER A 374 4.56 -11.92 19.79
N SER A 375 4.48 -10.84 19.02
CA SER A 375 3.27 -10.37 18.33
C SER A 375 3.34 -10.86 16.88
N THR A 376 2.50 -11.75 16.33
CA THR A 376 1.06 -11.93 16.53
C THR A 376 0.56 -13.09 15.67
N ASN A 377 -0.69 -13.52 15.93
CA ASN A 377 -1.66 -14.25 15.07
C ASN A 377 -1.82 -13.75 13.61
N SER A 378 -0.87 -13.05 13.02
CA SER A 378 -0.89 -12.76 11.59
C SER A 378 -0.55 -14.05 10.86
N THR A 379 -1.44 -14.50 10.01
CA THR A 379 -1.22 -15.53 8.99
C THR A 379 -0.11 -15.20 7.99
N TYR A 380 0.62 -14.09 8.20
CA TYR A 380 1.89 -13.79 7.55
C TYR A 380 2.98 -14.56 8.29
N THR A 381 3.20 -15.79 7.84
CA THR A 381 4.01 -16.80 8.51
C THR A 381 5.52 -16.67 8.34
N ASP A 382 6.06 -15.72 7.57
CA ASP A 382 7.50 -15.79 7.21
C ASP A 382 8.33 -14.51 7.35
N SER A 383 7.75 -13.37 7.69
CA SER A 383 8.57 -12.19 7.93
C SER A 383 9.09 -12.21 9.36
N THR A 384 10.19 -12.94 9.58
CA THR A 384 11.10 -12.67 10.69
C THR A 384 11.28 -11.15 10.78
N LEU A 385 11.04 -10.56 11.95
CA LEU A 385 11.30 -9.14 12.17
C LEU A 385 12.79 -8.90 11.97
N GLN A 386 13.16 -8.43 10.78
CA GLN A 386 14.55 -8.36 10.33
C GLN A 386 15.33 -7.19 10.93
N LEU A 387 14.73 -6.37 11.83
CA LEU A 387 15.36 -5.18 12.44
C LEU A 387 16.30 -4.45 11.46
N GLN A 388 15.81 -4.17 10.25
CA GLN A 388 16.64 -3.83 9.08
C GLN A 388 17.52 -2.59 9.31
N ALA A 389 17.05 -1.65 10.12
CA ALA A 389 17.79 -0.45 10.49
C ALA A 389 18.92 -0.68 11.52
N GLY A 390 19.09 -1.91 12.01
CA GLY A 390 20.15 -2.34 12.91
C GLY A 390 19.77 -2.30 14.39
N PHE A 391 20.52 -3.07 15.18
CA PHE A 391 20.41 -3.10 16.63
C PHE A 391 21.78 -2.80 17.27
N GLU A 392 21.79 -1.98 18.31
CA GLU A 392 22.96 -1.68 19.11
C GLU A 392 22.72 -2.04 20.59
N MET A 393 23.59 -2.89 21.14
CA MET A 393 23.61 -3.16 22.57
C MET A 393 24.70 -2.34 23.24
N ILE A 394 24.36 -1.52 24.22
CA ILE A 394 25.30 -0.71 24.99
C ILE A 394 25.48 -1.30 26.39
N LEU A 395 26.72 -1.60 26.75
CA LEU A 395 27.12 -2.10 28.07
C LEU A 395 27.98 -1.06 28.79
N ASP A 396 27.38 -0.34 29.74
CA ASP A 396 28.02 0.71 30.52
C ASP A 396 28.66 0.16 31.80
N PHE A 397 29.96 0.30 31.92
CA PHE A 397 30.73 0.01 33.14
C PHE A 397 30.97 1.30 33.93
N ARG A 398 30.23 1.49 35.02
CA ARG A 398 30.35 2.63 35.93
C ARG A 398 31.05 2.21 37.21
N LEU A 399 32.37 2.14 37.14
CA LEU A 399 33.18 1.55 38.19
C LEU A 399 33.54 2.58 39.26
N GLY A 400 33.51 2.14 40.52
CA GLY A 400 34.00 2.90 41.68
C GLY A 400 35.52 2.84 41.86
N GLN A 401 36.26 2.28 40.90
CA GLN A 401 37.72 2.16 40.92
C GLN A 401 38.30 2.35 39.51
N LEU A 402 39.59 2.69 39.43
CA LEU A 402 40.32 2.72 38.16
C LEU A 402 40.41 1.30 37.59
N ALA A 403 39.99 1.14 36.34
CA ALA A 403 40.14 -0.07 35.55
C ALA A 403 40.46 0.33 34.10
N ALA A 404 41.07 -0.57 33.35
CA ALA A 404 41.23 -0.47 31.90
C ALA A 404 40.18 -1.32 31.19
N LEU A 405 40.00 -1.09 29.88
CA LEU A 405 39.12 -1.91 29.04
C LEU A 405 39.51 -3.40 29.05
N GLU A 406 40.81 -3.70 29.14
CA GLU A 406 41.33 -5.06 29.21
C GLU A 406 40.99 -5.79 30.52
N ASP A 407 40.61 -5.06 31.58
CA ASP A 407 40.22 -5.64 32.86
C ASP A 407 38.75 -6.09 32.87
N LEU A 408 37.92 -5.52 32.00
CA LEU A 408 36.49 -5.78 31.99
C LEU A 408 36.19 -7.22 31.61
N ARG A 409 35.19 -7.83 32.25
CA ARG A 409 34.75 -9.20 31.97
C ARG A 409 33.23 -9.24 31.80
N VAL A 410 32.77 -9.63 30.63
CA VAL A 410 31.34 -9.79 30.31
C VAL A 410 31.04 -11.27 30.05
N SER A 411 30.09 -11.85 30.78
CA SER A 411 29.55 -13.18 30.44
C SER A 411 28.61 -13.05 29.24
N VAL A 412 28.96 -13.62 28.08
CA VAL A 412 28.28 -13.31 26.81
C VAL A 412 27.44 -14.43 26.22
N LEU A 413 27.46 -15.62 26.83
CA LEU A 413 26.71 -16.74 26.27
C LEU A 413 25.21 -16.42 26.18
N ILE A 414 24.64 -15.85 27.24
CA ILE A 414 23.22 -15.47 27.26
C ILE A 414 22.94 -14.32 26.30
N LEU A 415 23.82 -13.33 26.21
CA LEU A 415 23.71 -12.24 25.23
C LEU A 415 23.64 -12.79 23.80
N VAL A 416 24.51 -13.73 23.44
CA VAL A 416 24.51 -14.38 22.11
C VAL A 416 23.23 -15.17 21.86
N LEU A 417 22.76 -15.90 22.86
CA LEU A 417 21.52 -16.69 22.75
C LEU A 417 20.29 -15.80 22.56
N GLU A 418 20.11 -14.78 23.39
CA GLU A 418 18.92 -13.91 23.31
C GLU A 418 18.95 -13.02 22.07
N SER A 419 20.14 -12.69 21.58
CA SER A 419 20.29 -11.88 20.37
C SER A 419 20.35 -12.71 19.09
N CYS A 420 20.21 -14.04 19.09
CA CYS A 420 20.44 -14.85 17.87
C CYS A 420 19.59 -14.44 16.65
N HIS A 421 18.36 -13.95 16.87
CA HIS A 421 17.44 -13.46 15.84
C HIS A 421 17.71 -12.02 15.39
N VAL A 422 18.63 -11.33 16.05
CA VAL A 422 19.03 -9.96 15.70
C VAL A 422 19.93 -9.99 14.45
N PRO A 423 19.84 -9.02 13.54
CA PRO A 423 20.65 -8.98 12.31
C PRO A 423 22.15 -9.02 12.55
N ALA A 424 22.87 -9.65 11.62
CA ALA A 424 24.33 -9.81 11.69
C ALA A 424 25.09 -8.47 11.71
N ASN A 425 24.55 -7.43 11.06
CA ASN A 425 25.12 -6.07 11.04
C ASN A 425 24.95 -5.30 12.36
N SER A 426 24.36 -5.91 13.39
CA SER A 426 24.19 -5.31 14.71
C SER A 426 25.50 -5.24 15.48
N THR A 427 25.56 -4.36 16.48
CA THR A 427 26.80 -4.08 17.23
C THR A 427 26.60 -4.14 18.73
N ILE A 428 27.69 -4.39 19.45
CA ILE A 428 27.77 -4.27 20.91
C ILE A 428 28.82 -3.21 21.22
N ARG A 429 28.42 -2.18 21.96
CA ARG A 429 29.29 -1.09 22.40
C ARG A 429 29.55 -1.21 23.90
N ILE A 430 30.79 -1.52 24.27
CA ILE A 430 31.22 -1.55 25.66
C ILE A 430 31.82 -0.18 25.99
N ARG A 431 31.32 0.48 27.05
CA ARG A 431 31.76 1.81 27.46
C ARG A 431 32.23 1.80 28.89
N LEU A 432 33.39 2.38 29.14
CA LEU A 432 33.95 2.56 30.46
C LEU A 432 33.77 4.02 30.91
N TRP A 433 33.21 4.20 32.10
CA TRP A 433 33.01 5.50 32.73
C TRP A 433 33.98 5.64 33.91
N ARG A 434 34.65 6.80 34.02
CA ARG A 434 35.45 7.14 35.22
C ARG A 434 34.53 7.58 36.36
N LEU A 435 34.99 7.36 37.61
CA LEU A 435 34.33 7.94 38.78
C LEU A 435 34.09 9.43 38.56
N ASP A 436 32.87 9.86 38.90
CA ASP A 436 32.45 11.26 38.93
C ASP A 436 32.52 12.02 37.59
N SER A 437 32.76 11.30 36.50
CA SER A 437 32.75 11.85 35.14
C SER A 437 31.41 11.64 34.47
N VAL A 438 30.88 12.70 33.85
CA VAL A 438 29.72 12.63 32.93
C VAL A 438 30.15 12.14 31.53
N TYR A 439 31.44 11.88 31.33
CA TYR A 439 32.04 11.48 30.06
C TYR A 439 32.55 10.04 30.10
N VAL A 440 32.28 9.32 29.00
CA VAL A 440 32.87 8.01 28.66
C VAL A 440 34.36 8.21 28.44
N THR A 441 35.20 7.43 29.11
CA THR A 441 36.66 7.55 28.94
C THR A 441 37.16 6.73 27.78
N ASP A 442 36.62 5.52 27.65
CA ASP A 442 37.03 4.57 26.62
C ASP A 442 35.80 3.79 26.15
N GLN A 443 35.80 3.43 24.87
CA GLN A 443 34.74 2.62 24.28
C GLN A 443 35.28 1.71 23.18
N VAL A 444 34.67 0.54 23.04
CA VAL A 444 34.94 -0.42 21.96
C VAL A 444 33.62 -0.86 21.35
N VAL A 445 33.61 -1.01 20.03
CA VAL A 445 32.47 -1.53 19.27
C VAL A 445 32.85 -2.90 18.70
N ILE A 446 32.02 -3.89 19.00
CA ILE A 446 32.19 -5.28 18.56
C ILE A 446 31.02 -5.60 17.61
N GLY A 447 31.31 -6.16 16.44
CA GLY A 447 30.26 -6.69 15.56
C GLY A 447 29.58 -7.91 16.19
N LEU A 448 28.25 -7.94 16.24
CA LEU A 448 27.51 -9.02 16.89
C LEU A 448 27.79 -10.37 16.22
N GLU A 449 27.85 -10.41 14.89
CA GLU A 449 28.22 -11.63 14.15
C GLU A 449 29.63 -12.12 14.51
N GLN A 450 30.61 -11.21 14.61
CA GLN A 450 31.96 -11.56 15.01
C GLN A 450 32.00 -12.15 16.42
N LEU A 451 31.24 -11.57 17.36
CA LEU A 451 31.12 -12.11 18.71
C LEU A 451 30.50 -13.51 18.68
N ARG A 452 29.41 -13.71 17.93
CA ARG A 452 28.75 -15.02 17.81
C ARG A 452 29.72 -16.09 17.30
N ARG A 453 30.52 -15.80 16.27
CA ARG A 453 31.53 -16.74 15.74
C ARG A 453 32.58 -17.11 16.79
N LYS A 454 33.05 -16.13 17.58
CA LYS A 454 34.01 -16.38 18.68
C LYS A 454 33.41 -17.24 19.78
N VAL A 455 32.15 -16.99 20.16
CA VAL A 455 31.43 -17.79 21.16
C VAL A 455 31.18 -19.22 20.66
N VAL A 456 30.81 -19.39 19.39
CA VAL A 456 30.68 -20.71 18.75
C VAL A 456 32.00 -21.47 18.78
N ALA A 457 33.11 -20.84 18.39
CA ALA A 457 34.42 -21.48 18.42
C ALA A 457 34.84 -21.91 19.84
N ALA A 458 34.59 -21.06 20.84
CA ALA A 458 34.85 -21.39 22.24
C ALA A 458 33.95 -22.54 22.74
N LEU A 459 32.68 -22.58 22.34
CA LEU A 459 31.77 -23.69 22.63
C LEU A 459 32.21 -24.99 21.97
N GLU A 460 32.68 -24.95 20.71
CA GLU A 460 33.20 -26.12 20.02
C GLU A 460 34.43 -26.71 20.71
N GLU A 461 35.37 -25.86 21.14
CA GLU A 461 36.54 -26.30 21.89
C GLU A 461 36.14 -26.91 23.23
N PHE A 462 35.20 -26.27 23.95
CA PHE A 462 34.67 -26.77 25.22
C PHE A 462 33.92 -28.10 25.07
N VAL A 463 33.18 -28.30 23.97
CA VAL A 463 32.48 -29.57 23.70
C VAL A 463 33.48 -30.68 23.34
N LYS A 464 34.58 -30.35 22.66
CA LYS A 464 35.62 -31.32 22.26
C LYS A 464 36.43 -31.87 23.43
N SER A 465 36.51 -31.18 24.56
CA SER A 465 37.27 -31.67 25.72
C SER A 465 36.61 -32.88 26.41
N ASP A 466 35.34 -33.20 26.08
CA ASP A 466 34.56 -34.38 26.54
C ASP A 466 34.45 -34.54 28.07
N THR A 467 34.87 -33.52 28.84
CA THR A 467 34.91 -33.54 30.30
C THR A 467 33.69 -32.90 30.96
N HIS A 468 32.84 -32.20 30.21
CA HIS A 468 31.87 -31.26 30.78
C HIS A 468 30.43 -31.67 30.52
N LYS A 469 29.63 -31.71 31.59
CA LYS A 469 28.19 -32.03 31.52
C LYS A 469 27.30 -30.79 31.54
N ALA A 470 27.82 -29.64 31.97
CA ALA A 470 27.07 -28.39 32.11
C ALA A 470 27.38 -27.40 30.96
N ALA A 471 26.50 -26.41 30.77
CA ALA A 471 26.79 -25.29 29.87
C ALA A 471 27.87 -24.39 30.50
N PRO A 472 28.88 -23.97 29.72
CA PRO A 472 29.93 -23.09 30.23
C PRO A 472 29.43 -21.66 30.40
N GLU A 473 30.10 -20.90 31.25
CA GLU A 473 30.13 -19.45 31.15
C GLU A 473 31.30 -19.02 30.27
N ILE A 474 30.99 -18.25 29.23
CA ILE A 474 32.00 -17.71 28.32
C ILE A 474 32.16 -16.24 28.62
N TRP A 475 33.35 -15.86 29.08
CA TRP A 475 33.69 -14.50 29.45
C TRP A 475 34.58 -13.87 28.37
N ILE A 476 34.21 -12.66 27.95
CA ILE A 476 35.02 -11.83 27.05
C ILE A 476 35.59 -10.61 27.77
N ASN A 477 36.68 -10.07 27.24
CA ASN A 477 37.13 -8.71 27.56
C ASN A 477 36.40 -7.64 26.73
N ALA A 478 36.72 -6.35 26.94
CA ALA A 478 36.10 -5.26 26.18
C ALA A 478 36.37 -5.29 24.67
N ASP A 479 37.45 -5.94 24.23
CA ASP A 479 37.77 -6.14 22.79
C ASP A 479 37.00 -7.31 22.16
N GLY A 480 36.12 -7.96 22.93
CA GLY A 480 35.37 -9.12 22.48
C GLY A 480 36.23 -10.37 22.31
N GLN A 481 37.40 -10.45 22.94
CA GLN A 481 38.21 -11.67 22.97
C GLN A 481 37.73 -12.58 24.10
N VAL A 482 37.56 -13.86 23.81
CA VAL A 482 37.25 -14.87 24.83
C VAL A 482 38.49 -15.04 25.70
N VAL A 483 38.35 -14.75 26.99
CA VAL A 483 39.46 -14.78 27.96
C VAL A 483 39.33 -15.89 28.98
N GLU A 484 38.11 -16.40 29.17
CA GLU A 484 37.84 -17.45 30.16
C GLU A 484 36.60 -18.23 29.75
N VAL A 485 36.68 -19.56 29.87
CA VAL A 485 35.55 -20.47 29.70
C VAL A 485 35.46 -21.29 30.98
N VAL A 486 34.42 -21.05 31.78
CA VAL A 486 34.26 -21.65 33.11
C VAL A 486 33.12 -22.65 33.08
N GLU A 487 33.35 -23.88 33.55
CA GLU A 487 32.23 -24.80 33.76
C GLU A 487 31.38 -24.30 34.93
N LYS A 488 30.12 -23.97 34.66
CA LYS A 488 29.18 -23.59 35.73
C LYS A 488 28.84 -24.87 36.49
N PRO A 489 29.05 -24.94 37.82
CA PRO A 489 28.65 -26.11 38.57
C PRO A 489 27.16 -26.34 38.32
N ALA A 490 26.81 -27.57 37.95
CA ALA A 490 25.42 -27.88 37.66
C ALA A 490 24.58 -27.45 38.87
N PRO A 491 23.48 -26.69 38.66
CA PRO A 491 22.63 -26.29 39.78
C PRO A 491 22.31 -27.54 40.60
N ASN A 492 22.53 -27.45 41.91
CA ASN A 492 22.51 -28.61 42.79
C ASN A 492 21.12 -29.27 42.68
N ARG A 493 21.04 -30.43 42.03
CA ARG A 493 19.77 -31.10 41.69
C ARG A 493 18.92 -31.45 42.93
N GLU A 494 19.53 -31.41 44.11
CA GLU A 494 18.89 -31.68 45.39
C GLU A 494 18.15 -30.48 45.99
N ASP A 495 18.20 -29.28 45.39
CA ASP A 495 17.38 -28.16 45.83
C ASP A 495 15.92 -28.33 45.34
N PRO A 496 14.96 -28.75 46.21
CA PRO A 496 13.62 -29.19 45.81
C PRO A 496 12.75 -28.04 45.30
N LEU A 497 13.24 -26.79 45.39
CA LEU A 497 12.57 -25.59 44.90
C LEU A 497 12.95 -25.26 43.46
N MET A 498 13.89 -25.98 42.84
CA MET A 498 14.14 -25.83 41.41
C MET A 498 13.22 -26.79 40.59
N PRO A 499 12.37 -26.25 39.73
CA PRO A 499 11.47 -27.05 38.91
C PRO A 499 12.27 -27.88 37.90
N MET A 500 12.03 -29.20 37.88
CA MET A 500 12.84 -30.20 37.17
C MET A 500 13.02 -29.91 35.66
N PRO A 501 14.27 -29.89 35.14
CA PRO A 501 14.57 -29.70 33.71
C PRO A 501 14.50 -30.97 32.84
N GLU A 502 14.39 -32.17 33.44
CA GLU A 502 14.53 -33.43 32.71
C GLU A 502 13.41 -33.70 31.67
N MET A 503 12.27 -33.00 31.76
CA MET A 503 11.23 -33.03 30.74
C MET A 503 11.65 -32.32 29.43
N ALA A 504 12.43 -31.24 29.47
CA ALA A 504 12.78 -30.48 28.27
C ALA A 504 13.83 -31.19 27.40
N SER A 505 14.81 -31.86 28.01
CA SER A 505 15.88 -32.58 27.29
C SER A 505 15.44 -33.92 26.69
N GLN A 506 14.41 -34.58 27.23
CA GLN A 506 13.83 -35.79 26.62
C GLN A 506 12.94 -35.45 25.41
N VAL A 507 12.33 -34.26 25.37
CA VAL A 507 11.44 -33.78 24.29
C VAL A 507 12.21 -33.41 23.01
N VAL A 508 13.50 -33.05 23.11
CA VAL A 508 14.37 -32.73 21.95
C VAL A 508 14.88 -33.98 21.22
N ARG A 509 14.75 -35.17 21.82
CA ARG A 509 15.37 -36.41 21.32
C ARG A 509 14.47 -37.29 20.44
N SER A 510 13.18 -37.00 20.32
CA SER A 510 12.29 -37.74 19.42
C SER A 510 11.86 -36.82 18.26
N GLY A 511 12.15 -37.28 17.04
CA GLY A 511 11.76 -36.58 15.81
C GLY A 511 10.29 -36.16 15.86
N ASN A 512 10.02 -34.96 15.35
CA ASN A 512 8.76 -34.21 15.41
C ASN A 512 8.35 -33.60 16.78
N GLY A 513 9.09 -33.75 17.88
CA GLY A 513 8.99 -32.81 19.04
C GLY A 513 9.34 -31.36 18.63
N LEU A 514 10.14 -31.31 17.58
CA LEU A 514 10.48 -30.29 16.59
C LEU A 514 9.32 -29.79 15.68
N TYR A 515 8.04 -30.05 15.96
CA TYR A 515 6.92 -29.38 15.27
C TYR A 515 5.83 -28.87 16.24
N GLN A 516 5.99 -29.13 17.55
CA GLN A 516 5.07 -28.74 18.63
C GLN A 516 5.74 -28.02 19.82
N LEU A 517 7.04 -27.70 19.74
CA LEU A 517 7.58 -26.39 20.18
C LEU A 517 7.15 -25.26 19.21
N LEU A 518 6.43 -25.65 18.14
CA LEU A 518 6.54 -25.17 16.77
C LEU A 518 5.17 -24.98 16.06
N ASP A 519 4.05 -25.39 16.65
CA ASP A 519 2.68 -24.96 16.31
C ASP A 519 1.92 -24.69 17.61
N ALA A 520 2.70 -24.47 18.67
CA ALA A 520 2.33 -24.24 20.04
C ALA A 520 3.57 -23.91 20.94
N HIS A 521 3.96 -22.67 21.17
CA HIS A 521 3.04 -21.60 20.97
C HIS A 521 1.72 -21.94 21.75
N PRO A 522 0.61 -21.32 21.40
CA PRO A 522 -0.76 -21.84 21.40
C PRO A 522 -0.97 -23.39 21.12
N ARG A 523 -0.67 -24.26 22.10
CA ARG A 523 -1.40 -25.48 22.55
C ARG A 523 -1.39 -25.38 24.11
N ASP A 524 -1.92 -24.34 24.76
CA ASP A 524 -3.38 -24.16 24.80
C ASP A 524 -4.03 -24.35 23.44
N PHE A 525 -3.84 -23.44 22.48
CA PHE A 525 -4.73 -23.35 21.33
C PHE A 525 -4.99 -24.60 20.49
N ARG A 526 -4.04 -25.33 19.90
CA ARG A 526 -4.43 -26.55 19.15
C ARG A 526 -4.69 -27.79 20.04
N ALA A 527 -4.14 -27.91 21.29
CA ALA A 527 -4.34 -29.09 22.19
C ALA A 527 -5.75 -29.06 22.75
N TRP A 528 -6.18 -27.84 23.05
CA TRP A 528 -7.55 -27.40 23.31
C TRP A 528 -8.49 -27.58 22.10
N ARG A 529 -8.01 -27.39 20.86
CA ARG A 529 -8.89 -27.38 19.68
C ARG A 529 -9.30 -28.76 19.19
N ASP A 530 -8.39 -29.72 19.10
CA ASP A 530 -8.67 -30.97 18.37
C ASP A 530 -8.84 -32.21 19.28
N ASN A 531 -8.61 -32.12 20.60
CA ASN A 531 -8.70 -33.30 21.49
C ASN A 531 -9.19 -32.94 22.92
N ARG A 532 -10.51 -32.75 23.11
CA ARG A 532 -11.17 -32.31 24.38
C ARG A 532 -10.98 -33.23 25.60
N THR A 533 -10.32 -34.39 25.47
CA THR A 533 -10.27 -35.43 26.51
C THR A 533 -8.91 -36.11 26.69
N ALA A 534 -7.84 -35.68 26.01
CA ALA A 534 -6.51 -36.30 26.18
C ALA A 534 -5.73 -35.63 27.33
N ASN A 535 -5.58 -36.35 28.44
CA ASN A 535 -4.79 -35.95 29.60
C ASN A 535 -3.28 -35.98 29.30
N HIS A 536 -2.57 -34.91 29.69
CA HIS A 536 -1.12 -34.79 29.91
C HIS A 536 -0.23 -34.18 28.80
N ILE A 537 -0.40 -32.88 28.49
CA ILE A 537 0.71 -32.04 28.01
C ILE A 537 0.65 -30.62 28.61
N GLY A 538 1.61 -30.28 29.49
CA GLY A 538 2.18 -28.94 29.68
C GLY A 538 1.62 -27.96 30.72
N CYS A 539 0.49 -28.24 31.38
CA CYS A 539 -0.09 -27.31 32.36
C CYS A 539 0.63 -27.41 33.72
N GLY A 540 1.61 -26.54 34.01
CA GLY A 540 2.17 -26.43 35.37
C GLY A 540 3.57 -25.81 35.48
N PHE A 541 3.82 -24.68 34.83
CA PHE A 541 5.16 -24.09 34.82
C PHE A 541 5.12 -22.65 35.32
N GLU A 542 5.57 -22.44 36.56
CA GLU A 542 5.50 -21.15 37.27
C GLU A 542 6.59 -20.15 36.85
N ASN A 543 7.72 -20.59 36.25
CA ASN A 543 8.87 -19.73 35.92
C ASN A 543 9.43 -19.97 34.50
N CYS A 544 9.81 -18.89 33.79
CA CYS A 544 10.32 -18.89 32.41
C CYS A 544 11.67 -19.63 32.21
N ASP A 545 12.40 -19.92 33.28
CA ASP A 545 13.69 -20.62 33.24
C ASP A 545 13.58 -22.09 32.78
N GLN A 546 12.35 -22.62 32.72
CA GLN A 546 12.05 -24.01 32.39
C GLN A 546 12.00 -24.30 30.88
N PHE A 547 12.09 -23.28 30.02
CA PHE A 547 11.88 -23.42 28.57
C PHE A 547 13.16 -23.51 27.72
N PHE A 548 14.35 -23.28 28.30
CA PHE A 548 15.62 -23.38 27.58
C PHE A 548 16.47 -24.53 28.15
N PRO A 549 16.30 -25.78 27.68
CA PRO A 549 17.15 -26.91 28.09
C PRO A 549 18.63 -26.67 27.77
N PHE A 550 18.92 -25.72 26.88
CA PHE A 550 20.26 -25.38 26.41
C PHE A 550 21.15 -24.79 27.51
N HIS A 551 20.59 -24.20 28.58
CA HIS A 551 21.37 -23.78 29.75
C HIS A 551 22.04 -24.94 30.50
N HIS A 552 21.72 -26.19 30.15
CA HIS A 552 22.27 -27.37 30.80
C HIS A 552 23.25 -28.15 29.92
N SER A 553 23.32 -27.90 28.61
CA SER A 553 24.21 -28.62 27.71
C SER A 553 24.92 -27.69 26.73
N ALA A 554 26.25 -27.70 26.77
CA ALA A 554 27.10 -27.00 25.81
C ALA A 554 26.81 -27.45 24.36
N THR A 555 26.58 -28.75 24.14
CA THR A 555 26.29 -29.32 22.82
C THR A 555 24.96 -28.83 22.25
N GLU A 556 23.91 -28.74 23.07
CA GLU A 556 22.61 -28.26 22.60
C GLU A 556 22.62 -26.75 22.36
N THR A 557 23.32 -25.99 23.21
CA THR A 557 23.58 -24.56 23.02
C THR A 557 24.31 -24.29 21.71
N LEU A 558 25.40 -25.02 21.45
CA LEU A 558 26.17 -24.93 20.21
C LEU A 558 25.29 -25.25 19.00
N ARG A 559 24.50 -26.32 19.07
CA ARG A 559 23.59 -26.71 17.99
C ARG A 559 22.59 -25.59 17.69
N TYR A 560 21.96 -25.01 18.71
CA TYR A 560 21.00 -23.92 18.55
C TYR A 560 21.62 -22.71 17.85
N ILE A 561 22.76 -22.21 18.37
CA ILE A 561 23.45 -21.06 17.78
C ILE A 561 23.86 -21.35 16.33
N ALA A 562 24.44 -22.53 16.07
CA ALA A 562 24.88 -22.93 14.74
C ALA A 562 23.70 -23.03 13.75
N THR A 563 22.56 -23.57 14.16
CA THR A 563 21.37 -23.65 13.28
C THR A 563 20.84 -22.28 12.91
N THR A 564 20.77 -21.34 13.87
CA THR A 564 20.27 -19.98 13.61
C THR A 564 21.25 -19.13 12.80
N LEU A 565 22.55 -19.41 12.89
CA LEU A 565 23.59 -18.71 12.11
C LEU A 565 23.74 -19.25 10.68
N ASN A 566 23.45 -20.53 10.44
CA ASN A 566 23.67 -21.19 9.15
C ASN A 566 22.46 -21.10 8.21
N GLU A 567 21.33 -20.53 8.61
CA GLU A 567 20.25 -20.21 7.67
C GLU A 567 20.77 -19.16 6.68
N PRO A 568 20.97 -19.51 5.39
CA PRO A 568 21.40 -18.54 4.41
C PRO A 568 20.32 -17.47 4.31
N SER A 569 20.70 -16.19 4.39
CA SER A 569 19.75 -15.13 4.09
C SER A 569 19.34 -15.27 2.63
N GLU A 570 18.12 -15.75 2.36
CA GLU A 570 17.63 -16.00 0.99
C GLU A 570 17.58 -14.74 0.09
N ASN A 571 18.00 -13.58 0.60
CA ASN A 571 17.98 -12.28 -0.07
C ASN A 571 19.36 -11.58 -0.18
N SER A 572 20.49 -12.28 0.02
CA SER A 572 21.83 -11.71 -0.20
C SER A 572 22.42 -12.02 -1.57
#